data_AF-A0A4U8UA51-F1
#
_entry.id   AF-A0A4U8UA51-F1
#
_cell.length_a   1.000
_cell.length_b   1.000
_cell.length_c   1.000
_cell.angle_alpha   90.00
_cell.angle_beta   90.00
_cell.angle_gamma   90.00
#
_symmetry.space_group_name_H-M   'P 1'
#
loop_
_entity.id
_entity.type
_entity.pdbx_description
1 polymer ?
#
loop_
_entity_poly.entity_id
_entity_poly.type
_entity_poly.pdbx_seq_one_letter_code
_entity_poly.pdbx_strand_id
1 'polypeptide(L)'
;MQTTLGNFKHAKIRGKYIQVHACINNVRYRFSTRLEVSAKNLLWVENNYMELIQKHELEVEQNNTIGLDIATYGREILEAHCEHRKENTYIRYLNVFKKYIVSRIGYLEIAEIKPKNAREIFSNFNDIPLQIKALY
;
A
#
# COMPACT_ATOMS: atom_id res chain seq x y z
N MET A 1 39.18 -6.77 1.73
CA MET A 1 38.51 -8.00 2.22
C MET A 1 37.09 -8.01 1.67
N GLN A 2 36.80 -8.86 0.67
CA GLN A 2 35.43 -9.11 0.22
C GLN A 2 34.80 -10.11 1.19
N THR A 3 33.87 -9.66 2.03
CA THR A 3 32.99 -10.57 2.77
C THR A 3 31.97 -11.12 1.79
N THR A 4 32.11 -12.38 1.41
CA THR A 4 31.07 -13.14 0.70
C THR A 4 29.84 -13.21 1.61
N LEU A 5 28.91 -12.27 1.44
CA LEU A 5 27.57 -12.34 2.02
C LEU A 5 26.98 -13.68 1.58
N GLY A 6 26.83 -14.59 2.54
CA GLY A 6 26.29 -15.93 2.31
C GLY A 6 24.92 -15.86 1.62
N ASN A 7 24.55 -16.92 0.91
CA ASN A 7 23.25 -17.01 0.27
C ASN A 7 22.12 -16.99 1.31
N PHE A 8 21.63 -15.80 1.64
CA PHE A 8 20.46 -15.61 2.49
C PHE A 8 19.22 -16.21 1.81
N LYS A 9 18.55 -17.14 2.49
CA LYS A 9 17.38 -17.83 1.93
C LYS A 9 16.16 -16.91 1.94
N HIS A 10 15.95 -16.20 3.04
CA HIS A 10 14.76 -15.38 3.29
C HIS A 10 15.01 -13.88 3.16
N ALA A 11 16.18 -13.37 3.55
CA ALA A 11 16.52 -11.96 3.43
C ALA A 11 16.98 -11.62 1.99
N LYS A 12 16.26 -10.73 1.31
CA LYS A 12 16.56 -10.31 -0.07
C LYS A 12 16.75 -8.80 -0.17
N ILE A 13 17.81 -8.37 -0.84
CA ILE A 13 18.07 -6.95 -1.10
C ILE A 13 17.11 -6.43 -2.19
N ARG A 14 16.46 -5.29 -1.92
CA ARG A 14 15.64 -4.53 -2.90
C ARG A 14 15.87 -3.03 -2.73
N GLY A 15 16.63 -2.46 -3.64
CA GLY A 15 17.08 -1.07 -3.54
C GLY A 15 17.93 -0.89 -2.28
N LYS A 16 17.62 0.14 -1.49
CA LYS A 16 18.32 0.43 -0.21
C LYS A 16 17.81 -0.38 0.99
N TYR A 17 16.77 -1.19 0.82
CA TYR A 17 16.13 -1.92 1.92
C TYR A 17 16.20 -3.44 1.75
N ILE A 18 15.95 -4.14 2.86
CA ILE A 18 15.86 -5.61 2.91
C ILE A 18 14.39 -6.02 2.89
N GLN A 19 14.07 -7.08 2.15
CA GLN A 19 12.77 -7.73 2.13
C GLN A 19 12.86 -9.14 2.73
N VAL A 20 11.78 -9.58 3.38
CA VAL A 20 11.55 -10.99 3.71
C VAL A 20 10.87 -11.67 2.53
N HIS A 21 11.43 -12.78 2.04
CA HIS A 21 10.84 -13.66 1.05
C HIS A 21 10.76 -15.07 1.66
N ALA A 22 9.57 -15.51 2.04
CA ALA A 22 9.36 -16.83 2.61
C ALA A 22 8.08 -17.48 2.04
N CYS A 23 8.02 -18.80 2.10
CA CYS A 23 6.81 -19.57 1.85
C CYS A 23 6.57 -20.46 3.07
N ILE A 24 5.48 -20.25 3.78
CA ILE A 24 5.11 -21.00 4.98
C ILE A 24 3.69 -21.50 4.77
N ASN A 25 3.43 -22.80 4.95
CA ASN A 25 2.10 -23.40 4.77
C ASN A 25 1.43 -23.02 3.44
N ASN A 26 2.21 -23.02 2.35
CA ASN A 26 1.78 -22.62 1.00
C ASN A 26 1.34 -21.14 0.86
N VAL A 27 1.56 -20.32 1.89
CA VAL A 27 1.37 -18.86 1.86
C VAL A 27 2.70 -18.19 1.58
N ARG A 28 2.72 -17.33 0.57
CA ARG A 28 3.92 -16.59 0.16
C ARG A 28 3.96 -15.23 0.86
N TYR A 29 5.00 -15.02 1.66
CA TYR A 29 5.30 -13.75 2.30
C TYR A 29 6.35 -12.99 1.50
N ARG A 30 6.00 -11.76 1.11
CA ARG A 30 6.93 -10.81 0.48
C ARG A 30 6.62 -9.40 0.95
N PHE A 31 7.42 -8.88 1.87
CA PHE A 31 7.28 -7.52 2.39
C PHE A 31 8.64 -6.91 2.72
N SER A 32 8.69 -5.57 2.78
CA SER A 32 9.88 -4.81 3.17
C SER A 32 10.00 -4.73 4.68
N THR A 33 11.20 -4.94 5.22
CA THR A 33 11.49 -4.73 6.64
C THR A 33 11.79 -3.26 6.96
N ARG A 34 11.95 -2.41 5.93
CA ARG A 34 12.43 -1.02 6.01
C ARG A 34 13.83 -0.86 6.62
N LEU A 35 14.52 -1.96 6.94
CA LEU A 35 15.91 -1.94 7.38
C LEU A 35 16.83 -1.68 6.20
N GLU A 36 17.80 -0.78 6.39
CA GLU A 36 18.81 -0.50 5.37
C GLU A 36 19.71 -1.71 5.13
N VAL A 37 20.20 -1.82 3.90
CA VAL A 37 21.09 -2.91 3.49
C VAL A 37 22.43 -2.77 4.20
N SER A 38 22.68 -3.69 5.13
CA SER A 38 23.98 -3.92 5.74
C SER A 38 24.15 -5.41 6.03
N ALA A 39 25.38 -5.90 6.13
CA ALA A 39 25.63 -7.31 6.44
C ALA A 39 24.99 -7.73 7.77
N LYS A 40 25.05 -6.86 8.78
CA LYS A 40 24.40 -7.05 10.09
C LYS A 40 22.89 -7.18 9.94
N ASN A 41 22.25 -6.28 9.19
CA ASN A 41 20.80 -6.29 9.02
C ASN A 41 20.33 -7.47 8.17
N LEU A 42 21.09 -7.88 7.15
CA LEU A 42 20.77 -9.06 6.33
C LEU A 42 20.77 -10.33 7.18
N LEU A 43 21.82 -10.52 7.99
CA LEU A 43 21.91 -11.66 8.90
C LEU A 43 20.80 -11.64 9.96
N TRP A 44 20.50 -10.46 10.51
CA TRP A 44 19.42 -10.32 11.47
C TRP A 44 18.05 -10.66 10.84
N VAL A 45 17.75 -10.15 9.65
CA VAL A 45 16.49 -10.49 8.96
C VAL A 45 16.41 -11.99 8.64
N GLU A 46 17.52 -12.60 8.22
CA GLU A 46 17.56 -14.04 7.94
C GLU A 46 17.24 -14.88 9.18
N ASN A 47 17.78 -14.50 10.34
CA ASN A 47 17.60 -15.26 11.58
C ASN A 47 16.24 -15.01 12.24
N ASN A 48 15.59 -13.87 11.97
CA ASN A 48 14.34 -13.45 12.64
C ASN A 48 13.14 -13.35 11.69
N TYR A 49 13.22 -13.97 10.50
CA TYR A 49 12.17 -13.82 9.46
C TYR A 49 10.78 -14.30 9.93
N MET A 50 10.69 -15.30 10.80
CA MET A 50 9.42 -15.80 11.34
C MET A 50 8.73 -14.76 12.22
N GLU A 51 9.47 -14.13 13.14
CA GLU A 51 8.95 -13.06 13.99
C GLU A 51 8.52 -11.84 13.16
N LEU A 52 9.29 -11.50 12.13
CA LEU A 52 8.95 -10.44 11.19
C LEU A 52 7.65 -10.74 10.44
N ILE A 53 7.41 -12.01 10.07
CA ILE A 53 6.16 -12.44 9.44
C ILE A 53 4.99 -12.29 10.40
N GLN A 54 5.11 -12.78 11.63
CA GLN A 54 4.06 -12.65 12.65
C GLN A 54 3.70 -11.18 12.91
N LYS A 55 4.72 -10.33 13.07
CA LYS A 55 4.51 -8.89 13.22
C LYS A 55 3.79 -8.29 12.01
N HIS A 56 4.19 -8.67 10.80
CA HIS A 56 3.56 -8.19 9.58
C HIS A 56 2.08 -8.63 9.48
N GLU A 57 1.76 -9.85 9.88
CA GLU A 57 0.38 -10.34 9.91
C GLU A 57 -0.49 -9.53 10.87
N LEU A 58 0.01 -9.26 12.09
CA LEU A 58 -0.69 -8.41 13.06
C LEU A 58 -0.89 -6.98 12.53
N GLU A 59 0.12 -6.39 11.89
CA GLU A 59 -0.01 -5.06 11.27
C GLU A 59 -1.08 -5.06 10.16
N VAL A 60 -1.11 -6.10 9.32
CA VAL A 60 -2.12 -6.23 8.27
C VAL A 60 -3.53 -6.43 8.86
N GLU A 61 -3.66 -7.25 9.91
CA GLU A 61 -4.93 -7.47 10.59
C GLU A 61 -5.48 -6.19 11.24
N GLN A 62 -4.62 -5.44 11.94
CA GLN A 62 -4.97 -4.13 12.53
C GLN A 62 -5.39 -3.11 11.47
N ASN A 63 -4.71 -3.07 10.32
CA ASN A 63 -5.07 -2.17 9.23
C ASN A 63 -6.39 -2.58 8.54
N ASN A 64 -6.71 -3.87 8.52
CA ASN A 64 -7.96 -4.38 7.95
C ASN A 64 -9.17 -4.23 8.88
N THR A 65 -8.96 -3.98 10.19
CA THR A 65 -10.05 -3.76 11.17
C THR A 65 -10.56 -2.33 11.19
N ILE A 66 -9.90 -1.42 10.48
CA ILE A 66 -10.39 -0.06 10.32
C ILE A 66 -11.50 -0.11 9.26
N GLY A 67 -12.74 -0.28 9.72
CA GLY A 67 -13.96 -0.24 8.90
C GLY A 67 -14.27 1.15 8.33
N LEU A 68 -13.26 1.77 7.71
CA LEU A 68 -13.39 3.03 7.01
C LEU A 68 -13.78 2.73 5.56
N ASP A 69 -14.92 3.28 5.17
CA ASP A 69 -15.30 3.34 3.77
C ASP A 69 -14.43 4.33 2.98
N ILE A 70 -14.34 4.12 1.67
CA ILE A 70 -13.53 4.95 0.76
C ILE A 70 -13.96 6.43 0.81
N ALA A 71 -15.25 6.72 0.97
CA ALA A 71 -15.75 8.09 0.97
C ALA A 71 -15.28 8.87 2.21
N THR A 72 -15.29 8.24 3.38
CA THR A 72 -14.86 8.78 4.65
C THR A 72 -13.35 8.99 4.63
N TYR A 73 -12.57 7.94 4.33
CA TYR A 73 -11.11 8.03 4.25
C TYR A 73 -10.64 9.05 3.22
N GLY A 74 -11.20 9.03 2.01
CA GLY A 74 -10.79 9.97 0.96
C GLY A 74 -11.11 11.43 1.30
N ARG A 75 -12.16 11.70 2.09
CA ARG A 75 -12.45 13.04 2.59
C ARG A 75 -11.42 13.50 3.62
N GLU A 76 -11.11 12.66 4.61
CA GLU A 76 -10.10 12.96 5.63
C GLU A 76 -8.75 13.30 5.00
N ILE A 77 -8.33 12.53 3.97
CA ILE A 77 -7.10 12.81 3.23
C ILE A 77 -7.18 14.14 2.47
N LEU A 78 -8.32 14.47 1.86
CA LEU A 78 -8.48 15.76 1.17
C LEU A 78 -8.41 16.95 2.15
N GLU A 79 -9.04 16.81 3.32
CA GLU A 79 -9.07 17.82 4.39
C GLU A 79 -7.70 18.01 5.03
N ALA A 80 -6.96 16.92 5.32
CA ALA A 80 -5.60 16.98 5.87
C ALA A 80 -4.60 17.72 4.96
N HIS A 81 -4.86 17.76 3.66
CA HIS A 81 -4.04 18.46 2.67
C HIS A 81 -4.63 19.79 2.21
N CYS A 82 -5.68 20.30 2.85
CA CYS A 82 -6.34 21.54 2.44
C CYS A 82 -5.44 22.78 2.63
N GLU A 83 -4.68 22.83 3.72
CA GLU A 83 -3.81 23.96 4.07
C GLU A 83 -2.68 24.21 3.05
N HIS A 84 -2.31 23.18 2.29
CA HIS A 84 -1.24 23.23 1.31
C HIS A 84 -1.76 23.57 -0.11
N ARG A 85 -3.06 23.87 -0.25
CA ARG A 85 -3.73 24.04 -1.54
C ARG A 85 -4.52 25.34 -1.57
N LYS A 86 -4.61 25.95 -2.76
CA LYS A 86 -5.57 27.04 -3.01
C LYS A 86 -6.99 26.51 -2.88
N GLU A 87 -7.89 27.30 -2.30
CA GLU A 87 -9.30 26.94 -2.06
C GLU A 87 -10.00 26.41 -3.33
N ASN A 88 -9.84 27.09 -4.46
CA ASN A 88 -10.41 26.64 -5.75
C ASN A 88 -9.90 25.27 -6.20
N THR A 89 -8.65 24.92 -5.86
CA THR A 89 -8.06 23.60 -6.17
C THR A 89 -8.65 22.53 -5.27
N TYR A 90 -8.81 22.83 -3.97
CA TYR A 90 -9.48 21.95 -3.02
C TYR A 90 -10.92 21.66 -3.45
N ILE A 91 -11.72 22.69 -3.77
CA ILE A 91 -13.09 22.56 -4.26
C ILE A 91 -13.14 21.68 -5.51
N ARG A 92 -12.23 21.91 -6.47
CA ARG A 92 -12.14 21.10 -7.69
C ARG A 92 -11.87 19.63 -7.37
N TYR A 93 -10.91 19.33 -6.50
CA TYR A 93 -10.57 17.96 -6.11
C TYR A 93 -11.71 17.29 -5.36
N LEU A 94 -12.36 18.01 -4.45
CA LEU A 94 -13.52 17.51 -3.72
C LEU A 94 -14.68 17.17 -4.67
N ASN A 95 -14.94 18.01 -5.68
CA ASN A 95 -15.97 17.76 -6.67
C ASN A 95 -15.64 16.55 -7.57
N VAL A 96 -14.39 16.40 -7.98
CA VAL A 96 -13.91 15.23 -8.74
C VAL A 96 -14.04 13.95 -7.89
N PHE A 97 -13.62 14.01 -6.62
CA PHE A 97 -13.72 12.91 -5.68
C PHE A 97 -15.18 12.47 -5.47
N LYS A 98 -16.09 13.41 -5.19
CA LYS A 98 -17.52 13.13 -5.03
C LYS A 98 -18.13 12.52 -6.31
N LYS A 99 -17.84 13.13 -7.47
CA LYS A 99 -18.46 12.74 -8.73
C LYS A 99 -17.99 11.38 -9.24
N TYR A 100 -16.71 11.07 -9.11
CA TYR A 100 -16.12 9.89 -9.76
C TYR A 100 -15.74 8.76 -8.82
N ILE A 101 -15.41 9.05 -7.55
CA ILE A 101 -14.99 8.02 -6.58
C ILE A 101 -16.16 7.67 -5.67
N VAL A 102 -16.71 8.65 -4.95
CA VAL A 102 -17.77 8.41 -3.95
C VAL A 102 -19.01 7.78 -4.59
N SER A 103 -19.44 8.29 -5.74
CA SER A 103 -20.63 7.80 -6.45
C SER A 103 -20.55 6.34 -6.92
N ARG A 104 -19.35 5.76 -7.01
CA ARG A 104 -19.12 4.43 -7.59
C ARG A 104 -18.69 3.41 -6.56
N ILE A 105 -17.74 3.80 -5.71
CA ILE A 105 -17.07 2.90 -4.77
C ILE A 105 -17.01 3.48 -3.36
N GLY A 106 -17.60 4.65 -3.12
CA GLY A 106 -17.48 5.35 -1.84
C GLY A 106 -17.98 4.54 -0.63
N TYR A 107 -18.94 3.64 -0.84
CA TYR A 107 -19.52 2.79 0.20
C TYR A 107 -18.67 1.55 0.53
N LEU A 108 -17.67 1.21 -0.31
CA LEU A 108 -16.82 0.04 -0.07
C LEU A 108 -15.89 0.33 1.08
N GLU A 109 -15.70 -0.66 1.94
CA GLU A 109 -14.62 -0.61 2.92
C GLU A 109 -13.27 -0.77 2.22
N ILE A 110 -12.24 -0.07 2.70
CA ILE A 110 -10.90 -0.18 2.11
C ILE A 110 -10.42 -1.65 2.14
N ALA A 111 -10.74 -2.39 3.19
CA ALA A 111 -10.39 -3.80 3.36
C ALA A 111 -11.03 -4.73 2.29
N GLU A 112 -12.10 -4.30 1.64
CA GLU A 112 -12.76 -5.05 0.55
C GLU A 112 -12.00 -4.93 -0.78
N ILE A 113 -11.16 -3.90 -0.95
CA ILE A 113 -10.35 -3.71 -2.15
C ILE A 113 -9.13 -4.64 -2.07
N LYS A 114 -9.18 -5.74 -2.82
CA LYS A 114 -8.11 -6.74 -2.89
C LYS A 114 -7.57 -6.83 -4.33
N PRO A 115 -6.33 -7.28 -4.55
CA PRO A 115 -5.79 -7.44 -5.90
C PRO A 115 -6.68 -8.29 -6.83
N LYS A 116 -7.39 -9.28 -6.27
CA LYS A 116 -8.26 -10.20 -7.01
C LYS A 116 -9.54 -9.56 -7.57
N ASN A 117 -10.09 -8.53 -6.90
CA ASN A 117 -11.34 -7.87 -7.29
C ASN A 117 -11.14 -6.42 -7.74
N ALA A 118 -9.94 -5.85 -7.56
CA ALA A 118 -9.62 -4.48 -7.96
C ALA A 118 -9.99 -4.20 -9.43
N ARG A 119 -9.72 -5.13 -10.35
CA ARG A 119 -10.03 -4.94 -11.78
C ARG A 119 -11.53 -4.72 -12.03
N GLU A 120 -12.38 -5.43 -11.30
CA GLU A 120 -13.84 -5.31 -11.38
C GLU A 120 -14.32 -4.03 -10.70
N ILE A 121 -13.84 -3.76 -9.48
CA ILE A 121 -14.16 -2.52 -8.73
C ILE A 121 -13.86 -1.28 -9.57
N PHE A 122 -12.74 -1.28 -10.30
CA PHE A 122 -12.31 -0.14 -11.10
C PHE A 122 -12.70 -0.23 -12.59
N SER A 123 -13.42 -1.26 -13.05
CA SER A 123 -13.75 -1.43 -14.48
C SER A 123 -14.54 -0.26 -15.05
N ASN A 124 -15.43 0.31 -14.23
CA ASN A 124 -16.34 1.40 -14.61
C ASN A 124 -15.64 2.77 -14.64
N PHE A 125 -14.36 2.86 -14.24
CA PHE A 125 -13.57 4.10 -14.31
C PHE A 125 -13.03 4.40 -15.72
N ASN A 126 -13.15 3.46 -16.66
CA ASN A 126 -12.71 3.63 -18.04
C ASN A 126 -13.58 4.59 -18.86
N ASP A 127 -14.82 4.86 -18.42
CA ASP A 127 -15.75 5.76 -19.09
C ASP A 127 -15.57 7.25 -18.74
N ILE A 128 -14.53 7.58 -17.95
CA ILE A 128 -14.21 8.99 -17.66
C ILE A 128 -13.59 9.59 -18.93
N PRO A 129 -14.23 10.59 -19.57
CA PRO A 129 -13.76 11.13 -20.84
C PRO A 129 -12.30 11.60 -20.75
N LEU A 130 -11.50 11.26 -21.76
CA LEU A 130 -10.08 11.61 -21.89
C LEU A 130 -9.77 13.11 -21.77
N GLN A 131 -10.78 13.99 -21.83
CA GLN A 131 -10.63 15.45 -21.70
C GLN A 131 -10.06 15.89 -20.34
N ILE A 132 -10.03 15.01 -19.32
CA ILE A 132 -9.38 15.30 -18.02
C ILE A 132 -7.88 14.91 -18.02
N LYS A 133 -7.40 14.08 -18.97
CA LYS A 133 -5.99 13.68 -19.05
C LYS A 133 -5.05 14.82 -19.46
N ALA A 134 -5.56 15.93 -19.98
CA ALA A 134 -4.77 17.08 -20.44
C ALA A 134 -4.46 18.12 -19.35
N LEU A 135 -4.75 17.83 -18.07
CA LEU A 135 -4.48 18.73 -16.93
C LEU A 135 -3.50 18.13 -15.90
N TYR A 136 -2.72 17.13 -16.32
CA TYR A 136 -1.59 16.56 -15.58
C TYR A 136 -0.32 16.69 -16.40
#